data_AF-F0Y4I6-F1
#
_entry.id   AF-F0Y4I6-F1
#
_cell.length_a   1.000
_cell.length_b   1.000
_cell.length_c   1.000
_cell.angle_alpha   90.00
_cell.angle_beta   90.00
_cell.angle_gamma   90.00
#
_symmetry.space_group_name_H-M   'P 1'
#
loop_
_entity.id
_entity.type
_entity.pdbx_description
1 polymer ?
#
loop_
_entity_poly.entity_id
_entity_poly.type
_entity_poly.pdbx_seq_one_letter_code
_entity_poly.pdbx_strand_id
1 'polypeptide(L)'
;LGEKDTHEFVAYFQKELEGKDVRIHSLNELMAHQDAERQAEHDALVRRQSEQVADLETKLQTADTTSTAKIQMLEDELAKVDTFREMKLAMDAKIEEQEKALKLAEERHLAEATANERKFLAEKSKMQKDLEKRTSDIRRAAKQEMQNGLDADTLKVIGENRRMAEELRFQQQMTAELQSEKNAVDEAVRVLRRDMELAREKEGEYAKQSHVKNREAKKREEKIAALEELLRDAGKKFQGEKAHLRRSLQASLEEQTLDAAGLRQMLRLKNRELSKLRRLAEMVLEQRTEVEQFFLEALEDVKANIVKQRQERYRADMAEYRTQMRTATLGDGTAKFPKIRALQAGKDVDGMGPPAPGTMPHNLSAKVQLKDLTLEDREHVLRLLFAKINAVHGNVSSLPPHDLENNERTFLTNSAPTGGGDGGM
;
A
#
# COMPACT_ATOMS: atom_id res chain seq x y z
N LEU A 1 1.51 8.43 -86.92
CA LEU A 1 0.82 8.86 -85.68
C LEU A 1 0.28 7.63 -84.95
N GLY A 2 1.11 6.74 -84.40
CA GLY A 2 0.53 5.52 -83.83
C GLY A 2 1.41 4.57 -82.99
N GLU A 3 2.72 4.77 -82.89
CA GLU A 3 3.57 3.87 -82.06
C GLU A 3 4.32 4.59 -80.93
N LYS A 4 4.76 5.85 -81.11
CA LYS A 4 5.42 6.60 -80.03
C LYS A 4 4.45 7.10 -78.97
N ASP A 5 3.32 7.67 -79.39
CA ASP A 5 2.30 8.17 -78.44
C ASP A 5 1.64 7.04 -77.66
N THR A 6 1.50 5.85 -78.26
CA THR A 6 0.99 4.65 -77.57
C THR A 6 2.02 4.10 -76.57
N HIS A 7 3.31 4.14 -76.90
CA HIS A 7 4.38 3.68 -76.00
C HIS A 7 4.61 4.62 -74.80
N GLU A 8 4.46 5.93 -74.98
CA GLU A 8 4.49 6.90 -73.88
C GLU A 8 3.25 6.79 -72.98
N PHE A 9 2.07 6.58 -73.56
CA PHE A 9 0.84 6.31 -72.79
C PHE A 9 0.94 5.03 -71.96
N VAL A 10 1.47 3.96 -72.56
CA VAL A 10 1.72 2.68 -71.88
C VAL A 10 2.75 2.87 -70.77
N ALA A 11 3.85 3.57 -71.00
CA ALA A 11 4.87 3.82 -69.98
C ALA A 11 4.35 4.68 -68.81
N TYR A 12 3.53 5.69 -69.10
CA TYR A 12 2.88 6.51 -68.07
C TYR A 12 1.92 5.66 -67.20
N PHE A 13 1.05 4.86 -67.82
CA PHE A 13 0.14 3.98 -67.08
C PHE A 13 0.88 2.88 -66.31
N GLN A 14 1.98 2.38 -66.85
CA GLN A 14 2.81 1.38 -66.17
C GLN A 14 3.48 1.97 -64.92
N LYS A 15 4.00 3.20 -65.01
CA LYS A 15 4.53 3.94 -63.86
C LYS A 15 3.45 4.32 -62.84
N GLU A 16 2.24 4.65 -63.29
CA GLU A 16 1.11 4.93 -62.40
C GLU A 16 0.59 3.65 -61.71
N LEU A 17 0.59 2.52 -62.41
CA LEU A 17 0.28 1.20 -61.86
C LEU A 17 1.34 0.78 -60.83
N GLU A 18 2.63 0.90 -61.15
CA GLU A 18 3.73 0.64 -60.20
C GLU A 18 3.62 1.55 -58.96
N GLY A 19 3.28 2.83 -59.14
CA GLY A 19 3.04 3.75 -58.03
C GLY A 19 1.84 3.35 -57.17
N LYS A 20 0.75 2.88 -57.78
CA LYS A 20 -0.42 2.32 -57.09
C LYS A 20 -0.07 1.01 -56.38
N ASP A 21 0.73 0.14 -56.98
CA ASP A 21 1.15 -1.13 -56.36
C ASP A 21 2.04 -0.90 -55.15
N VAL A 22 2.98 0.07 -55.20
CA VAL A 22 3.77 0.49 -54.04
C VAL A 22 2.87 1.08 -52.95
N ARG A 23 1.84 1.86 -53.33
CA ARG A 23 0.85 2.39 -52.38
C ARG A 23 0.03 1.28 -51.74
N ILE A 24 -0.41 0.29 -52.53
CA ILE A 24 -1.17 -0.87 -52.04
C ILE A 24 -0.30 -1.70 -51.11
N HIS A 25 0.97 -1.92 -51.45
CA HIS A 25 1.91 -2.66 -50.61
C HIS A 25 2.14 -1.97 -49.27
N SER A 26 2.46 -0.67 -49.28
CA SER A 26 2.64 0.11 -48.04
C SER A 26 1.37 0.20 -47.19
N LEU A 27 0.20 0.31 -47.81
CA LEU A 27 -1.08 0.25 -47.09
C LEU A 27 -1.34 -1.15 -46.49
N ASN A 28 -1.00 -2.22 -47.21
CA ASN A 28 -1.13 -3.59 -46.70
C ASN A 28 -0.16 -3.86 -45.54
N GLU A 29 1.08 -3.38 -45.62
CA GLU A 29 2.06 -3.45 -44.51
C GLU A 29 1.56 -2.68 -43.29
N LEU A 30 0.99 -1.48 -43.49
CA LEU A 30 0.45 -0.67 -42.41
C LEU A 30 -0.80 -1.31 -41.77
N MET A 31 -1.68 -1.92 -42.58
CA MET A 31 -2.80 -2.71 -42.04
C MET A 31 -2.29 -3.93 -41.27
N ALA A 32 -1.30 -4.66 -41.78
CA ALA A 32 -0.73 -5.81 -41.09
C ALA A 32 -0.06 -5.43 -39.75
N HIS A 33 0.63 -4.29 -39.70
CA HIS A 33 1.20 -3.76 -38.47
C HIS A 33 0.10 -3.38 -37.46
N GLN A 34 -0.92 -2.65 -37.92
CA GLN A 34 -2.04 -2.26 -37.06
C GLN A 34 -2.83 -3.46 -36.55
N ASP A 35 -3.00 -4.50 -37.37
CA ASP A 35 -3.63 -5.76 -36.97
C ASP A 35 -2.80 -6.50 -35.91
N ALA A 36 -1.47 -6.54 -36.08
CA ALA A 36 -0.56 -7.14 -35.11
C ALA A 36 -0.56 -6.38 -33.76
N GLU A 37 -0.56 -5.05 -33.79
CA GLU A 37 -0.65 -4.21 -32.58
C GLU A 37 -1.99 -4.41 -31.86
N ARG A 38 -3.12 -4.37 -32.59
CA ARG A 38 -4.45 -4.64 -32.01
C ARG A 38 -4.53 -6.02 -31.39
N GLN A 39 -3.90 -7.02 -32.02
CA GLN A 39 -3.90 -8.38 -31.51
C GLN A 39 -3.02 -8.52 -30.27
N ALA A 40 -1.85 -7.87 -30.24
CA ALA A 40 -1.00 -7.82 -29.05
C ALA A 40 -1.67 -7.11 -27.87
N GLU A 41 -2.36 -5.99 -28.11
CA GLU A 41 -3.14 -5.29 -27.10
C GLU A 41 -4.31 -6.14 -26.58
N HIS A 42 -5.03 -6.81 -27.49
CA HIS A 42 -6.11 -7.73 -27.14
C HIS A 42 -5.59 -8.88 -26.27
N ASP A 43 -4.50 -9.52 -26.67
CA ASP A 43 -3.90 -10.63 -25.91
C ASP A 43 -3.38 -10.17 -24.55
N ALA A 44 -2.80 -8.98 -24.46
CA ALA A 44 -2.39 -8.38 -23.19
C ALA A 44 -3.57 -8.10 -22.27
N LEU A 45 -4.68 -7.58 -22.81
CA LEU A 45 -5.91 -7.33 -22.05
C LEU A 45 -6.53 -8.64 -21.56
N VAL A 46 -6.63 -9.65 -22.43
CA VAL A 46 -7.14 -10.99 -22.08
C VAL A 46 -6.28 -11.62 -20.99
N ARG A 47 -4.94 -11.54 -21.09
CA ARG A 47 -4.03 -12.03 -20.03
C ARG A 47 -4.30 -11.34 -18.71
N ARG A 48 -4.34 -10.01 -18.69
CA ARG A 48 -4.59 -9.24 -17.46
C ARG A 48 -5.95 -9.57 -16.83
N GLN A 49 -6.99 -9.70 -17.64
CA GLN A 49 -8.31 -10.09 -17.15
C GLN A 49 -8.32 -11.53 -16.63
N SER A 50 -7.64 -12.46 -17.30
CA SER A 50 -7.51 -13.85 -16.86
C SER A 50 -6.76 -13.97 -15.53
N GLU A 51 -5.71 -13.18 -15.33
CA GLU A 51 -4.96 -13.11 -14.06
C GLU A 51 -5.85 -12.54 -12.93
N GLN A 52 -6.61 -11.49 -13.21
CA GLN A 52 -7.57 -10.93 -12.24
C GLN A 52 -8.66 -11.92 -11.85
N VAL A 53 -9.19 -12.68 -12.81
CA VAL A 53 -10.17 -13.73 -12.55
C VAL A 53 -9.57 -14.83 -11.69
N ALA A 54 -8.37 -15.31 -12.02
CA ALA A 54 -7.67 -16.33 -11.22
C ALA A 54 -7.37 -15.84 -9.78
N ASP A 55 -6.95 -14.60 -9.62
CA ASP A 55 -6.72 -13.98 -8.30
C ASP A 55 -8.02 -13.86 -7.49
N LEU A 56 -9.14 -13.54 -8.13
CA LEU A 56 -10.44 -13.48 -7.46
C LEU A 56 -10.96 -14.87 -7.09
N GLU A 57 -10.79 -15.86 -7.96
CA GLU A 57 -11.15 -17.25 -7.72
C GLU A 57 -10.35 -17.84 -6.55
N THR A 58 -9.04 -17.60 -6.49
CA THR A 58 -8.20 -18.04 -5.37
C THR A 58 -8.57 -17.35 -4.05
N LYS A 59 -8.87 -16.05 -4.08
CA LYS A 59 -9.38 -15.32 -2.90
C LYS A 59 -10.73 -15.84 -2.44
N LEU A 60 -11.65 -16.14 -3.36
CA LEU A 60 -12.95 -16.72 -3.03
C LEU A 60 -12.79 -18.12 -2.45
N GLN A 61 -11.96 -18.97 -3.05
CA GLN A 61 -11.71 -20.33 -2.58
C GLN A 61 -11.05 -20.35 -1.19
N THR A 62 -10.12 -19.43 -0.93
CA THR A 62 -9.52 -19.27 0.42
C THR A 62 -10.52 -18.74 1.44
N ALA A 63 -11.40 -17.80 1.04
CA ALA A 63 -12.48 -17.32 1.91
C ALA A 63 -13.50 -18.43 2.22
N ASP A 64 -13.88 -19.24 1.24
CA ASP A 64 -14.81 -20.36 1.40
C ASP A 64 -14.22 -21.47 2.29
N THR A 65 -12.96 -21.86 2.06
CA THR A 65 -12.28 -22.88 2.87
C THR A 65 -12.08 -22.42 4.32
N THR A 66 -11.73 -21.16 4.53
CA THR A 66 -11.62 -20.61 5.90
C THR A 66 -12.97 -20.46 6.59
N SER A 67 -14.03 -20.10 5.86
CA SER A 67 -15.38 -19.99 6.42
C SER A 67 -15.98 -21.35 6.75
N THR A 68 -15.82 -22.34 5.87
CA THR A 68 -16.25 -23.73 6.13
C THR A 68 -15.49 -24.35 7.30
N ALA A 69 -14.18 -24.12 7.43
CA ALA A 69 -13.41 -24.56 8.59
C ALA A 69 -13.92 -23.94 9.91
N LYS A 70 -14.26 -22.64 9.90
CA LYS A 70 -14.85 -21.97 11.08
C LYS A 70 -16.22 -22.54 11.43
N ILE A 71 -17.06 -22.81 10.44
CA ILE A 71 -18.38 -23.42 10.65
C ILE A 71 -18.22 -24.79 11.33
N GLN A 72 -17.32 -25.65 10.82
CA GLN A 72 -17.05 -26.96 11.42
C GLN A 72 -16.56 -26.85 12.87
N MET A 73 -15.65 -25.90 13.16
CA MET A 73 -15.20 -25.68 14.54
C MET A 73 -16.35 -25.26 15.47
N LEU A 74 -17.25 -24.38 15.01
CA LEU A 74 -18.41 -23.95 15.79
C LEU A 74 -19.43 -25.09 15.97
N GLU A 75 -19.62 -25.95 14.96
CA GLU A 75 -20.44 -27.16 15.06
C GLU A 75 -19.86 -28.15 16.10
N ASP A 76 -18.54 -28.36 16.09
CA ASP A 76 -17.85 -29.19 17.09
C ASP A 76 -17.96 -28.63 18.52
N GLU A 77 -17.84 -27.30 18.67
CA GLU A 77 -18.03 -26.64 19.96
C GLU A 77 -19.47 -26.75 20.44
N LEU A 78 -20.45 -26.59 19.55
CA LEU A 78 -21.87 -26.76 19.88
C LEU A 78 -22.16 -28.19 20.35
N ALA A 79 -21.64 -29.20 19.66
CA ALA A 79 -21.79 -30.61 20.07
C ALA A 79 -21.19 -30.88 21.47
N LYS A 80 -20.05 -30.26 21.80
CA LYS A 80 -19.46 -30.34 23.15
C LYS A 80 -20.34 -29.67 24.21
N VAL A 81 -20.96 -28.55 23.88
CA VAL A 81 -21.89 -27.86 24.79
C VAL A 81 -23.16 -28.70 25.01
N ASP A 82 -23.69 -29.32 23.97
CA ASP A 82 -24.88 -30.17 24.08
C ASP A 82 -24.61 -31.42 24.93
N THR A 83 -23.50 -32.11 24.69
CA THR A 83 -23.09 -33.26 25.54
C THR A 83 -22.85 -32.85 26.99
N PHE A 84 -22.24 -31.68 27.23
CA PHE A 84 -22.10 -31.14 28.58
C PHE A 84 -23.47 -30.86 29.23
N ARG A 85 -24.41 -30.30 28.46
CA ARG A 85 -25.77 -30.01 28.93
C ARG A 85 -26.53 -31.29 29.31
N GLU A 86 -26.44 -32.33 28.50
CA GLU A 86 -27.04 -33.63 28.79
C GLU A 86 -26.44 -34.25 30.06
N MET A 87 -25.12 -34.24 30.18
CA MET A 87 -24.42 -34.76 31.37
C MET A 87 -24.78 -33.98 32.63
N LYS A 88 -24.92 -32.64 32.52
CA LYS A 88 -25.37 -31.80 33.63
C LYS A 88 -26.79 -32.17 34.07
N LEU A 89 -27.73 -32.30 33.14
CA LEU A 89 -29.10 -32.71 33.45
C LEU A 89 -29.15 -34.09 34.13
N ALA A 90 -28.35 -35.04 33.65
CA ALA A 90 -28.25 -36.37 34.26
C ALA A 90 -27.66 -36.32 35.68
N MET A 91 -26.66 -35.47 35.91
CA MET A 91 -26.05 -35.28 37.23
C MET A 91 -27.02 -34.58 38.20
N ASP A 92 -27.73 -33.54 37.76
CA ASP A 92 -28.74 -32.84 38.55
C ASP A 92 -29.88 -33.80 38.96
N ALA A 93 -30.36 -34.64 38.04
CA ALA A 93 -31.36 -35.67 38.34
C ALA A 93 -30.87 -36.70 39.38
N LYS A 94 -29.60 -37.10 39.30
CA LYS A 94 -28.99 -38.03 40.26
C LYS A 94 -28.84 -37.39 41.64
N ILE A 95 -28.51 -36.11 41.72
CA ILE A 95 -28.46 -35.36 42.98
C ILE A 95 -29.85 -35.32 43.63
N GLU A 96 -30.89 -34.97 42.86
CA GLU A 96 -32.27 -34.97 43.39
C GLU A 96 -32.71 -36.35 43.89
N GLU A 97 -32.35 -37.43 43.18
CA GLU A 97 -32.65 -38.79 43.61
C GLU A 97 -31.93 -39.15 44.92
N GLN A 98 -30.64 -38.81 45.03
CA GLN A 98 -29.85 -39.05 46.23
C GLN A 98 -30.35 -38.24 47.43
N GLU A 99 -30.76 -36.98 47.23
CA GLU A 99 -31.36 -36.16 48.27
C GLU A 99 -32.68 -36.75 48.78
N LYS A 100 -33.54 -37.25 47.89
CA LYS A 100 -34.78 -37.94 48.27
C LYS A 100 -34.49 -39.23 49.05
N ALA A 101 -33.52 -40.02 48.59
CA ALA A 101 -33.12 -41.24 49.27
C ALA A 101 -32.55 -40.97 50.68
N LEU A 102 -31.76 -39.91 50.82
CA LEU A 102 -31.15 -39.51 52.09
C LEU A 102 -32.22 -39.04 53.08
N LYS A 103 -33.17 -38.21 52.67
CA LYS A 103 -34.32 -37.81 53.51
C LYS A 103 -35.13 -39.02 53.99
N LEU A 104 -35.43 -39.96 53.10
CA LEU A 104 -36.17 -41.17 53.47
C LEU A 104 -35.37 -42.04 54.46
N ALA A 105 -34.05 -42.13 54.30
CA ALA A 105 -33.20 -42.86 55.23
C ALA A 105 -33.15 -42.19 56.61
N GLU A 106 -33.05 -40.85 56.66
CA GLU A 106 -33.11 -40.07 57.90
C GLU A 106 -34.44 -40.27 58.64
N GLU A 107 -35.57 -40.21 57.92
CA GLU A 107 -36.90 -40.46 58.50
C GLU A 107 -37.02 -41.89 59.07
N ARG A 108 -36.50 -42.89 58.34
CA ARG A 108 -36.47 -44.28 58.82
C ARG A 108 -35.60 -44.45 60.06
N HIS A 109 -34.39 -43.89 60.05
CA HIS A 109 -33.49 -43.95 61.20
C HIS A 109 -34.08 -43.26 62.44
N LEU A 110 -34.75 -42.12 62.25
CA LEU A 110 -35.45 -41.43 63.35
C LEU A 110 -36.60 -42.29 63.90
N ALA A 111 -37.39 -42.92 63.03
CA ALA A 111 -38.47 -43.82 63.45
C ALA A 111 -37.93 -45.05 64.20
N GLU A 112 -36.83 -45.64 63.75
CA GLU A 112 -36.19 -46.77 64.45
C GLU A 112 -35.60 -46.36 65.80
N ALA A 113 -34.91 -45.21 65.85
CA ALA A 113 -34.34 -44.69 67.09
C ALA A 113 -35.43 -44.43 68.14
N THR A 114 -36.53 -43.78 67.75
CA THR A 114 -37.66 -43.52 68.65
C THR A 114 -38.37 -44.80 69.10
N ALA A 115 -38.49 -45.80 68.21
CA ALA A 115 -39.07 -47.10 68.56
C ALA A 115 -38.17 -47.87 69.55
N ASN A 116 -36.86 -47.85 69.35
CA ASN A 116 -35.89 -48.48 70.24
C ASN A 116 -35.85 -47.79 71.60
N GLU A 117 -35.86 -46.46 71.63
CA GLU A 117 -35.91 -45.68 72.88
C GLU A 117 -37.16 -46.02 73.71
N ARG A 118 -38.33 -46.14 73.06
CA ARG A 118 -39.57 -46.59 73.73
C ARG A 118 -39.43 -47.99 74.33
N LYS A 119 -38.82 -48.93 73.61
CA LYS A 119 -38.57 -50.30 74.11
C LYS A 119 -37.64 -50.28 75.32
N PHE A 120 -36.51 -49.55 75.24
CA PHE A 120 -35.57 -49.42 76.34
C PHE A 120 -36.20 -48.80 77.59
N LEU A 121 -37.03 -47.76 77.43
CA LEU A 121 -37.74 -47.15 78.55
C LEU A 121 -38.73 -48.12 79.22
N ALA A 122 -39.46 -48.91 78.42
CA ALA A 122 -40.38 -49.91 78.94
C ALA A 122 -39.65 -51.03 79.71
N GLU A 123 -38.56 -51.56 79.16
CA GLU A 123 -37.75 -52.59 79.82
C GLU A 123 -37.10 -52.07 81.10
N LYS A 124 -36.54 -50.85 81.06
CA LYS A 124 -35.95 -50.20 82.24
C LYS A 124 -36.98 -50.04 83.36
N SER A 125 -38.19 -49.58 83.04
CA SER A 125 -39.29 -49.43 84.01
C SER A 125 -39.69 -50.77 84.63
N LYS A 126 -39.77 -51.84 83.83
CA LYS A 126 -40.05 -53.20 84.32
C LYS A 126 -38.97 -53.70 85.27
N MET A 127 -37.71 -53.59 84.86
CA MET A 127 -36.55 -54.00 85.67
C MET A 127 -36.49 -53.25 87.00
N GLN A 128 -36.77 -51.95 86.98
CA GLN A 128 -36.77 -51.12 88.19
C GLN A 128 -37.85 -51.57 89.19
N LYS A 129 -39.08 -51.86 88.72
CA LYS A 129 -40.15 -52.41 89.57
C LYS A 129 -39.79 -53.75 90.19
N ASP A 130 -39.15 -54.64 89.41
CA ASP A 130 -38.73 -55.96 89.90
C ASP A 130 -37.65 -55.84 91.00
N LEU A 131 -36.70 -54.91 90.83
CA LEU A 131 -35.67 -54.63 91.83
C LEU A 131 -36.23 -53.98 93.10
N GLU A 132 -37.18 -53.05 92.97
CA GLU A 132 -37.87 -52.45 94.11
C GLU A 132 -38.64 -53.49 94.93
N LYS A 133 -39.34 -54.42 94.26
CA LYS A 133 -40.05 -55.52 94.93
C LYS A 133 -39.10 -56.42 95.70
N ARG A 134 -37.99 -56.87 95.08
CA ARG A 134 -36.96 -57.69 95.75
C ARG A 134 -36.37 -56.98 96.97
N THR A 135 -36.10 -55.68 96.84
CA THR A 135 -35.57 -54.87 97.94
C THR A 135 -36.57 -54.77 99.09
N SER A 136 -37.86 -54.62 98.80
CA SER A 136 -38.93 -54.63 99.80
C SER A 136 -39.01 -55.98 100.53
N ASP A 137 -38.93 -57.10 99.81
CA ASP A 137 -39.00 -58.44 100.39
C ASP A 137 -37.80 -58.71 101.33
N ILE A 138 -36.59 -58.33 100.93
CA ILE A 138 -35.38 -58.43 101.76
C ILE A 138 -35.52 -57.58 103.04
N ARG A 139 -36.02 -56.34 102.92
CA ARG A 139 -36.25 -55.48 104.09
C ARG A 139 -37.25 -56.09 105.07
N ARG A 140 -38.31 -56.74 104.57
CA ARG A 140 -39.31 -57.41 105.41
C ARG A 140 -38.69 -58.62 106.13
N ALA A 141 -37.91 -59.44 105.41
CA ALA A 141 -37.23 -60.59 105.99
C ALA A 141 -36.22 -60.17 107.07
N ALA A 142 -35.38 -59.17 106.80
CA ALA A 142 -34.40 -58.66 107.76
C ALA A 142 -35.07 -58.07 109.02
N LYS A 143 -36.19 -57.37 108.87
CA LYS A 143 -36.94 -56.82 110.02
C LYS A 143 -37.54 -57.92 110.89
N GLN A 144 -38.00 -59.02 110.29
CA GLN A 144 -38.56 -60.17 110.99
C GLN A 144 -37.48 -60.99 111.71
N GLU A 145 -36.28 -61.07 111.13
CA GLU A 145 -35.10 -61.69 111.74
C GLU A 145 -34.58 -60.89 112.95
N MET A 146 -34.50 -59.56 112.83
CA MET A 146 -34.19 -58.67 113.96
C MET A 146 -35.22 -58.73 115.10
N GLN A 147 -36.48 -59.04 114.78
CA GLN A 147 -37.55 -59.17 115.78
C GLN A 147 -37.46 -60.47 116.58
N ASN A 148 -36.75 -61.48 116.05
CA ASN A 148 -36.67 -62.84 116.60
C ASN A 148 -35.39 -63.14 117.37
N GLY A 149 -34.40 -62.24 117.43
CA GLY A 149 -33.22 -62.48 118.23
C GLY A 149 -32.25 -61.31 118.25
N LEU A 150 -32.13 -60.65 119.41
CA LEU A 150 -30.99 -59.78 119.67
C LEU A 150 -30.46 -60.00 121.09
N ASP A 151 -29.45 -60.86 121.19
CA ASP A 151 -28.52 -60.95 122.33
C ASP A 151 -27.40 -59.90 122.20
N ALA A 152 -26.77 -59.50 123.31
CA ALA A 152 -25.74 -58.44 123.32
C ALA A 152 -24.53 -58.69 122.38
N ASP A 153 -24.17 -59.96 122.13
CA ASP A 153 -23.12 -60.32 121.16
C ASP A 153 -23.58 -60.13 119.71
N THR A 154 -24.85 -60.38 119.39
CA THR A 154 -25.39 -60.04 118.06
C THR A 154 -25.40 -58.54 117.82
N LEU A 155 -25.66 -57.72 118.85
CA LEU A 155 -25.54 -56.26 118.76
C LEU A 155 -24.10 -55.79 118.55
N LYS A 156 -23.10 -56.43 119.17
CA LYS A 156 -21.69 -56.16 118.89
C LYS A 156 -21.30 -56.53 117.45
N VAL A 157 -21.68 -57.72 116.99
CA VAL A 157 -21.44 -58.17 115.60
C VAL A 157 -22.13 -57.23 114.60
N ILE A 158 -23.32 -56.72 114.90
CA ILE A 158 -24.01 -55.70 114.09
C ILE A 158 -23.22 -54.39 114.07
N GLY A 159 -22.66 -53.96 115.20
CA GLY A 159 -21.81 -52.77 115.30
C GLY A 159 -20.51 -52.91 114.48
N GLU A 160 -19.83 -54.05 114.57
CA GLU A 160 -18.65 -54.36 113.77
C GLU A 160 -18.98 -54.47 112.28
N ASN A 161 -20.07 -55.17 111.92
CA ASN A 161 -20.56 -55.22 110.54
C ASN A 161 -20.92 -53.83 110.00
N ARG A 162 -21.48 -52.95 110.84
CA ARG A 162 -21.77 -51.57 110.44
C ARG A 162 -20.48 -50.80 110.15
N ARG A 163 -19.48 -50.91 111.02
CA ARG A 163 -18.17 -50.27 110.80
C ARG A 163 -17.48 -50.82 109.55
N MET A 164 -17.51 -52.14 109.34
CA MET A 164 -16.99 -52.77 108.12
C MET A 164 -17.77 -52.35 106.87
N ALA A 165 -19.09 -52.20 106.97
CA ALA A 165 -19.92 -51.71 105.86
C ALA A 165 -19.64 -50.24 105.53
N GLU A 166 -19.37 -49.40 106.54
CA GLU A 166 -18.96 -48.00 106.35
C GLU A 166 -17.57 -47.91 105.69
N GLU A 167 -16.60 -48.72 106.14
CA GLU A 167 -15.28 -48.83 105.50
C GLU A 167 -15.36 -49.34 104.06
N LEU A 168 -16.16 -50.39 103.81
CA LEU A 168 -16.38 -50.92 102.46
C LEU A 168 -17.02 -49.88 101.53
N ARG A 169 -17.96 -49.08 102.04
CA ARG A 169 -18.56 -47.97 101.27
C ARG A 169 -17.54 -46.91 100.93
N PHE A 170 -16.67 -46.54 101.86
CA PHE A 170 -15.59 -45.59 101.62
C PHE A 170 -14.62 -46.12 100.54
N GLN A 171 -14.22 -47.38 100.63
CA GLN A 171 -13.37 -48.02 99.62
C GLN A 171 -14.06 -48.12 98.25
N GLN A 172 -15.36 -48.43 98.21
CA GLN A 172 -16.15 -48.43 96.98
C GLN A 172 -16.23 -47.04 96.35
N GLN A 173 -16.42 -45.99 97.16
CA GLN A 173 -16.41 -44.61 96.68
C GLN A 173 -15.05 -44.23 96.10
N MET A 174 -13.96 -44.49 96.82
CA MET A 174 -12.60 -44.22 96.35
C MET A 174 -12.28 -44.98 95.04
N THR A 175 -12.72 -46.25 94.95
CA THR A 175 -12.55 -47.05 93.73
C THR A 175 -13.36 -46.49 92.57
N ALA A 176 -14.58 -46.00 92.83
CA ALA A 176 -15.41 -45.37 91.80
C ALA A 176 -14.82 -44.04 91.31
N GLU A 177 -14.29 -43.22 92.21
CA GLU A 177 -13.58 -41.97 91.88
C GLU A 177 -12.34 -42.25 91.03
N LEU A 178 -11.47 -43.17 91.47
CA LEU A 178 -10.30 -43.59 90.71
C LEU A 178 -10.66 -44.19 89.34
N GLN A 179 -11.73 -44.98 89.26
CA GLN A 179 -12.19 -45.55 87.99
C GLN A 179 -12.73 -44.45 87.06
N SER A 180 -13.42 -43.44 87.59
CA SER A 180 -13.88 -42.29 86.82
C SER A 180 -12.71 -41.46 86.27
N GLU A 181 -11.70 -41.18 87.10
CA GLU A 181 -10.48 -40.49 86.68
C GLU A 181 -9.72 -41.29 85.62
N LYS A 182 -9.55 -42.60 85.84
CA LYS A 182 -8.93 -43.49 84.85
C LYS A 182 -9.66 -43.42 83.52
N ASN A 183 -10.99 -43.55 83.53
CA ASN A 183 -11.80 -43.49 82.30
C ASN A 183 -11.67 -42.11 81.60
N ALA A 184 -11.60 -41.01 82.36
CA ALA A 184 -11.41 -39.68 81.81
C ALA A 184 -10.02 -39.50 81.16
N VAL A 185 -8.97 -40.03 81.80
CA VAL A 185 -7.61 -40.03 81.24
C VAL A 185 -7.54 -40.92 79.99
N ASP A 186 -8.14 -42.11 80.02
CA ASP A 186 -8.17 -43.02 78.88
C ASP A 186 -8.87 -42.37 77.67
N GLU A 187 -9.97 -41.65 77.89
CA GLU A 187 -10.66 -40.92 76.82
C GLU A 187 -9.82 -39.74 76.30
N ALA A 188 -9.16 -38.98 77.18
CA ALA A 188 -8.27 -37.89 76.77
C ALA A 188 -7.08 -38.41 75.93
N VAL A 189 -6.49 -39.55 76.31
CA VAL A 189 -5.44 -40.22 75.53
C VAL A 189 -5.96 -40.65 74.17
N ARG A 190 -7.19 -41.17 74.10
CA ARG A 190 -7.83 -41.57 72.84
C ARG A 190 -8.02 -40.38 71.89
N VAL A 191 -8.51 -39.25 72.40
CA VAL A 191 -8.69 -38.02 71.62
C VAL A 191 -7.35 -37.47 71.15
N LEU A 192 -6.35 -37.36 72.04
CA LEU A 192 -5.02 -36.84 71.68
C LEU A 192 -4.33 -37.70 70.62
N ARG A 193 -4.46 -39.02 70.67
CA ARG A 193 -3.92 -39.92 69.63
C ARG A 193 -4.55 -39.63 68.27
N ARG A 194 -5.88 -39.49 68.23
CA ARG A 194 -6.61 -39.12 67.00
C ARG A 194 -6.16 -37.76 66.48
N ASP A 195 -6.01 -36.77 67.35
CA ASP A 195 -5.59 -35.43 66.96
C ASP A 195 -4.15 -35.41 66.42
N MET A 196 -3.25 -36.20 67.03
CA MET A 196 -1.89 -36.38 66.53
C MET A 196 -1.86 -37.05 65.14
N GLU A 197 -2.66 -38.07 64.92
CA GLU A 197 -2.79 -38.73 63.60
C GLU A 197 -3.32 -37.74 62.55
N LEU A 198 -4.39 -37.01 62.86
CA LEU A 198 -4.95 -35.98 61.98
C LEU A 198 -3.94 -34.86 61.68
N ALA A 199 -3.17 -34.42 62.67
CA ALA A 199 -2.14 -33.40 62.48
C ALA A 199 -1.04 -33.90 61.54
N ARG A 200 -0.60 -35.16 61.71
CA ARG A 200 0.41 -35.78 60.86
C ARG A 200 -0.06 -35.95 59.42
N GLU A 201 -1.31 -36.36 59.22
CA GLU A 201 -1.92 -36.45 57.89
C GLU A 201 -2.00 -35.07 57.22
N LYS A 202 -2.45 -34.04 57.95
CA LYS A 202 -2.49 -32.65 57.46
C LYS A 202 -1.12 -32.14 57.05
N GLU A 203 -0.09 -32.38 57.85
CA GLU A 203 1.29 -31.99 57.52
C GLU A 203 1.75 -32.67 56.23
N GLY A 204 1.46 -33.96 56.07
CA GLY A 204 1.74 -34.71 54.84
C GLY A 204 1.04 -34.12 53.61
N GLU A 205 -0.23 -33.77 53.73
CA GLU A 205 -0.98 -33.13 52.64
C GLU A 205 -0.46 -31.72 52.31
N TYR A 206 -0.11 -30.91 53.32
CA TYR A 206 0.49 -29.60 53.09
C TYR A 206 1.86 -29.70 52.41
N ALA A 207 2.68 -30.68 52.78
CA ALA A 207 3.95 -30.94 52.10
C ALA A 207 3.73 -31.30 50.62
N LYS A 208 2.78 -32.21 50.32
CA LYS A 208 2.43 -32.57 48.93
C LYS A 208 1.94 -31.36 48.13
N GLN A 209 1.01 -30.57 48.69
CA GLN A 209 0.50 -29.37 48.04
C GLN A 209 1.61 -28.33 47.81
N SER A 210 2.51 -28.16 48.77
CA SER A 210 3.68 -27.28 48.65
C SER A 210 4.57 -27.72 47.49
N HIS A 211 4.87 -29.02 47.37
CA HIS A 211 5.65 -29.55 46.26
C HIS A 211 5.00 -29.29 44.89
N VAL A 212 3.68 -29.49 44.77
CA VAL A 212 2.95 -29.22 43.52
C VAL A 212 3.00 -27.74 43.19
N LYS A 213 2.65 -26.87 44.13
CA LYS A 213 2.67 -25.40 43.93
C LYS A 213 4.07 -24.91 43.56
N ASN A 214 5.11 -25.40 44.23
CA ASN A 214 6.50 -25.03 43.93
C ASN A 214 6.94 -25.51 42.54
N ARG A 215 6.51 -26.71 42.11
CA ARG A 215 6.77 -27.20 40.75
C ARG A 215 6.07 -26.33 39.70
N GLU A 216 4.84 -25.91 39.95
CA GLU A 216 4.14 -25.00 39.05
C GLU A 216 4.77 -23.59 39.05
N ALA A 217 5.21 -23.09 40.19
CA ALA A 217 5.91 -21.82 40.29
C ALA A 217 7.18 -21.83 39.43
N LYS A 218 8.00 -22.88 39.54
CA LYS A 218 9.19 -23.06 38.69
C LYS A 218 8.85 -23.09 37.19
N LYS A 219 7.82 -23.84 36.79
CA LYS A 219 7.37 -23.86 35.38
C LYS A 219 6.92 -22.47 34.89
N ARG A 220 6.25 -21.69 35.74
CA ARG A 220 5.85 -20.31 35.42
C ARG A 220 7.08 -19.40 35.30
N GLU A 221 8.04 -19.51 36.21
CA GLU A 221 9.31 -18.78 36.18
C GLU A 221 10.12 -19.08 34.92
N GLU A 222 10.27 -20.36 34.55
CA GLU A 222 10.92 -20.78 33.30
C GLU A 222 10.23 -20.19 32.07
N LYS A 223 8.88 -20.20 32.05
CA LYS A 223 8.10 -19.60 30.95
C LYS A 223 8.26 -18.10 30.88
N ILE A 224 8.28 -17.41 32.02
CA ILE A 224 8.50 -15.96 32.09
C ILE A 224 9.90 -15.64 31.56
N ALA A 225 10.94 -16.34 32.03
CA ALA A 225 12.31 -16.14 31.56
C ALA A 225 12.44 -16.32 30.03
N ALA A 226 11.83 -17.37 29.48
CA ALA A 226 11.81 -17.60 28.03
C ALA A 226 11.08 -16.49 27.26
N LEU A 227 9.94 -16.02 27.76
CA LEU A 227 9.20 -14.92 27.14
C LEU A 227 9.96 -13.60 27.20
N GLU A 228 10.65 -13.31 28.30
CA GLU A 228 11.49 -12.12 28.41
C GLU A 228 12.69 -12.17 27.46
N GLU A 229 13.30 -13.34 27.26
CA GLU A 229 14.39 -13.53 26.29
C GLU A 229 13.91 -13.29 24.87
N LEU A 230 12.78 -13.88 24.48
CA LEU A 230 12.14 -13.64 23.18
C LEU A 230 11.81 -12.16 22.97
N LEU A 231 11.32 -11.47 24.00
CA LEU A 231 10.99 -10.05 23.92
C LEU A 231 12.25 -9.17 23.81
N ARG A 232 13.33 -9.53 24.53
CA ARG A 232 14.64 -8.87 24.41
C ARG A 232 15.19 -9.01 22.99
N ASP A 233 15.12 -10.20 22.41
CA ASP A 233 15.59 -10.46 21.05
C ASP A 233 14.75 -9.78 19.98
N ALA A 234 13.42 -9.80 20.13
CA ALA A 234 12.52 -9.03 19.26
C ALA A 234 12.83 -7.52 19.34
N GLY A 235 13.08 -7.00 20.54
CA GLY A 235 13.49 -5.61 20.75
C GLY A 235 14.80 -5.26 20.02
N LYS A 236 15.82 -6.12 20.12
CA LYS A 236 17.09 -5.94 19.39
C LYS A 236 16.90 -5.96 17.88
N LYS A 237 16.14 -6.92 17.35
CA LYS A 237 15.84 -7.01 15.90
C LYS A 237 15.12 -5.76 15.42
N PHE A 238 14.09 -5.32 16.12
CA PHE A 238 13.34 -4.12 15.79
C PHE A 238 14.21 -2.86 15.79
N GLN A 239 15.11 -2.71 16.78
CA GLN A 239 16.06 -1.59 16.80
C GLN A 239 17.04 -1.65 15.63
N GLY A 240 17.54 -2.85 15.30
CA GLY A 240 18.40 -3.08 14.14
C GLY A 240 17.73 -2.72 12.82
N GLU A 241 16.50 -3.21 12.60
CA GLU A 241 15.69 -2.91 11.42
C GLU A 241 15.37 -1.41 11.31
N LYS A 242 15.00 -0.78 12.43
CA LYS A 242 14.75 0.67 12.49
C LYS A 242 15.99 1.47 12.12
N ALA A 243 17.16 1.08 12.62
CA ALA A 243 18.43 1.74 12.30
C ALA A 243 18.81 1.53 10.82
N HIS A 244 18.62 0.32 10.29
CA HIS A 244 18.84 0.01 8.88
C HIS A 244 17.93 0.83 7.97
N LEU A 245 16.63 0.85 8.25
CA LEU A 245 15.64 1.61 7.49
C LEU A 245 15.95 3.11 7.51
N ARG A 246 16.33 3.65 8.67
CA ARG A 246 16.72 5.07 8.79
C ARG A 246 17.95 5.39 7.94
N ARG A 247 18.98 4.53 7.94
CA ARG A 247 20.18 4.71 7.10
C ARG A 247 19.84 4.62 5.61
N SER A 248 19.05 3.64 5.21
CA SER A 248 18.64 3.46 3.81
C SER A 248 17.82 4.64 3.31
N LEU A 249 16.86 5.11 4.11
CA LEU A 249 16.05 6.29 3.76
C LEU A 249 16.91 7.55 3.68
N GLN A 250 17.86 7.73 4.60
CA GLN A 250 18.77 8.87 4.57
C GLN A 250 19.64 8.85 3.30
N ALA A 251 20.22 7.70 2.95
CA ALA A 251 21.03 7.57 1.74
C ALA A 251 20.22 7.86 0.47
N SER A 252 18.99 7.31 0.38
CA SER A 252 18.11 7.56 -0.77
C SER A 252 17.68 9.02 -0.86
N LEU A 253 17.44 9.69 0.27
CA LEU A 253 17.12 11.11 0.31
C LEU A 253 18.31 11.95 -0.14
N GLU A 254 19.53 11.64 0.34
CA GLU A 254 20.75 12.31 -0.08
C GLU A 254 20.96 12.17 -1.61
N GLU A 255 20.82 10.97 -2.15
CA GLU A 255 20.88 10.70 -3.60
C GLU A 255 19.84 11.54 -4.38
N GLN A 256 18.57 11.49 -3.98
CA GLN A 256 17.50 12.26 -4.62
C GLN A 256 17.75 13.78 -4.53
N THR A 257 18.32 14.27 -3.44
CA THR A 257 18.65 15.70 -3.31
C THR A 257 19.77 16.12 -4.25
N LEU A 258 20.76 15.26 -4.46
CA LEU A 258 21.85 15.49 -5.42
C LEU A 258 21.33 15.48 -6.85
N ASP A 259 20.50 14.50 -7.21
CA ASP A 259 19.86 14.42 -8.52
C ASP A 259 18.97 15.64 -8.80
N ALA A 260 18.15 16.05 -7.83
CA ALA A 260 17.32 17.24 -7.96
C ALA A 260 18.17 18.51 -8.13
N ALA A 261 19.31 18.62 -7.45
CA ALA A 261 20.24 19.74 -7.63
C ALA A 261 20.88 19.71 -9.02
N GLY A 262 21.32 18.53 -9.49
CA GLY A 262 21.89 18.33 -10.83
C GLY A 262 20.91 18.67 -11.95
N LEU A 263 19.69 18.16 -11.88
CA LEU A 263 18.62 18.45 -12.84
C LEU A 263 18.27 19.95 -12.87
N ARG A 264 18.18 20.62 -11.71
CA ARG A 264 17.97 22.07 -11.65
C ARG A 264 19.10 22.85 -12.33
N GLN A 265 20.34 22.42 -12.15
CA GLN A 265 21.48 23.06 -12.79
C GLN A 265 21.47 22.84 -14.31
N MET A 266 21.17 21.63 -14.76
CA MET A 266 21.03 21.31 -16.19
C MET A 266 19.91 22.14 -16.84
N LEU A 267 18.75 22.25 -16.19
CA LEU A 267 17.65 23.11 -16.66
C LEU A 267 18.08 24.58 -16.79
N ARG A 268 18.87 25.10 -15.84
CA ARG A 268 19.41 26.47 -15.94
C ARG A 268 20.32 26.64 -17.14
N LEU A 269 21.21 25.68 -17.41
CA LEU A 269 22.09 25.72 -18.58
C LEU A 269 21.30 25.64 -19.88
N LYS A 270 20.35 24.69 -19.98
CA LYS A 270 19.48 24.56 -21.15
C LYS A 270 18.62 25.80 -21.40
N ASN A 271 18.08 26.43 -20.36
CA ASN A 271 17.36 27.69 -20.51
C ASN A 271 18.26 28.84 -21.00
N ARG A 272 19.53 28.88 -20.59
CA ARG A 272 20.51 29.86 -21.12
C ARG A 272 20.81 29.60 -22.58
N GLU A 273 21.04 28.35 -22.97
CA GLU A 273 21.24 27.94 -24.37
C GLU A 273 20.02 28.30 -25.22
N LEU A 274 18.81 27.95 -24.78
CA LEU A 274 17.57 28.32 -25.47
C LEU A 274 17.42 29.84 -25.60
N SER A 275 17.79 30.62 -24.58
CA SER A 275 17.76 32.08 -24.66
C SER A 275 18.77 32.62 -25.69
N LYS A 276 19.97 32.03 -25.78
CA LYS A 276 20.95 32.36 -26.83
C LYS A 276 20.44 32.00 -28.22
N LEU A 277 19.87 30.80 -28.38
CA LEU A 277 19.28 30.35 -29.65
C LEU A 277 18.13 31.25 -30.10
N ARG A 278 17.24 31.67 -29.16
CA ARG A 278 16.17 32.62 -29.46
C ARG A 278 16.71 33.96 -29.95
N ARG A 279 17.73 34.51 -29.30
CA ARG A 279 18.40 35.76 -29.74
C ARG A 279 19.06 35.61 -31.11
N LEU A 280 19.72 34.47 -31.36
CA LEU A 280 20.31 34.19 -32.67
C LEU A 280 19.25 34.09 -33.76
N ALA A 281 18.15 33.39 -33.50
CA ALA A 281 17.02 33.30 -34.42
C ALA A 281 16.38 34.68 -34.68
N GLU A 282 16.23 35.49 -33.64
CA GLU A 282 15.76 36.88 -33.75
C GLU A 282 16.68 37.71 -34.64
N MET A 283 18.00 37.69 -34.42
CA MET A 283 18.97 38.38 -35.28
C MET A 283 18.93 37.89 -36.74
N VAL A 284 18.76 36.59 -36.99
CA VAL A 284 18.62 36.05 -38.35
C VAL A 284 17.36 36.57 -39.03
N LEU A 285 16.24 36.66 -38.30
CA LEU A 285 14.99 37.21 -38.81
C LEU A 285 15.09 38.71 -39.08
N GLU A 286 15.75 39.47 -38.21
CA GLU A 286 16.05 40.89 -38.41
C GLU A 286 16.92 41.10 -39.65
N GLN A 287 18.05 40.40 -39.76
CA GLN A 287 18.93 40.45 -40.94
C GLN A 287 18.19 40.10 -42.22
N ARG A 288 17.36 39.06 -42.20
CA ARG A 288 16.54 38.69 -43.36
C ARG A 288 15.56 39.80 -43.72
N THR A 289 14.90 40.38 -42.73
CA THR A 289 13.94 41.47 -42.91
C THR A 289 14.63 42.72 -43.49
N GLU A 290 15.83 43.05 -43.02
CA GLU A 290 16.66 44.13 -43.59
C GLU A 290 17.03 43.87 -45.06
N VAL A 291 17.40 42.63 -45.40
CA VAL A 291 17.73 42.25 -46.79
C VAL A 291 16.49 42.29 -47.68
N GLU A 292 15.34 41.82 -47.19
CA GLU A 292 14.07 41.89 -47.91
C GLU A 292 13.61 43.33 -48.15
N GLN A 293 13.72 44.21 -47.14
CA GLN A 293 13.45 45.64 -47.27
C GLN A 293 14.38 46.29 -48.30
N PHE A 294 15.69 46.06 -48.18
CA PHE A 294 16.67 46.59 -49.13
C PHE A 294 16.42 46.10 -50.56
N PHE A 295 16.01 44.85 -50.75
CA PHE A 295 15.64 44.33 -52.07
C PHE A 295 14.44 45.06 -52.67
N LEU A 296 13.42 45.35 -51.86
CA LEU A 296 12.27 46.13 -52.29
C LEU A 296 12.66 47.57 -52.65
N GLU A 297 13.49 48.21 -51.83
CA GLU A 297 14.02 49.56 -52.11
C GLU A 297 14.84 49.58 -53.41
N ALA A 298 15.77 48.64 -53.60
CA ALA A 298 16.56 48.54 -54.82
C ALA A 298 15.68 48.29 -56.06
N LEU A 299 14.60 47.50 -55.92
CA LEU A 299 13.61 47.32 -56.98
C LEU A 299 12.84 48.61 -57.29
N GLU A 300 12.48 49.39 -56.26
CA GLU A 300 11.81 50.67 -56.44
C GLU A 300 12.73 51.71 -57.11
N ASP A 301 13.99 51.77 -56.71
CA ASP A 301 15.00 52.64 -57.33
C ASP A 301 15.19 52.32 -58.81
N VAL A 302 15.29 51.04 -59.17
CA VAL A 302 15.41 50.63 -60.57
C VAL A 302 14.15 50.94 -61.36
N LYS A 303 12.96 50.71 -60.79
CA LYS A 303 11.70 51.13 -61.42
C LYS A 303 11.64 52.64 -61.63
N ALA A 304 12.07 53.43 -60.64
CA ALA A 304 12.13 54.88 -60.75
C ALA A 304 13.12 55.32 -61.84
N ASN A 305 14.29 54.68 -61.92
CA ASN A 305 15.27 54.92 -62.99
C ASN A 305 14.73 54.57 -64.37
N ILE A 306 13.99 53.46 -64.52
CA ILE A 306 13.32 53.10 -65.78
C ILE A 306 12.30 54.17 -66.17
N VAL A 307 11.46 54.63 -65.24
CA VAL A 307 10.50 55.72 -65.50
C VAL A 307 11.23 56.99 -65.92
N LYS A 308 12.31 57.36 -65.23
CA LYS A 308 13.14 58.52 -65.56
C LYS A 308 13.77 58.40 -66.95
N GLN A 309 14.37 57.24 -67.29
CA GLN A 309 14.92 56.97 -68.61
C GLN A 309 13.84 57.01 -69.70
N ARG A 310 12.64 56.47 -69.44
CA ARG A 310 11.49 56.58 -70.37
C ARG A 310 11.12 58.04 -70.60
N GLN A 311 11.10 58.87 -69.56
CA GLN A 311 10.84 60.31 -69.66
C GLN A 311 11.96 61.06 -70.41
N GLU A 312 13.22 60.74 -70.17
CA GLU A 312 14.38 61.33 -70.84
C GLU A 312 14.43 60.96 -72.32
N ARG A 313 14.23 59.68 -72.66
CA ARG A 313 14.09 59.21 -74.06
C ARG A 313 12.93 59.91 -74.75
N TYR A 314 11.77 60.00 -74.10
CA TYR A 314 10.65 60.76 -74.64
C TYR A 314 11.00 62.24 -74.88
N ARG A 315 11.71 62.89 -73.94
CA ARG A 315 12.16 64.28 -74.10
C ARG A 315 13.15 64.44 -75.25
N ALA A 316 14.10 63.51 -75.41
CA ALA A 316 15.07 63.48 -76.49
C ALA A 316 14.38 63.26 -77.85
N ASP A 317 13.54 62.24 -77.96
CA ASP A 317 12.73 61.95 -79.16
C ASP A 317 11.83 63.15 -79.53
N MET A 318 11.23 63.82 -78.53
CA MET A 318 10.44 65.05 -78.76
C MET A 318 11.31 66.23 -79.21
N ALA A 319 12.53 66.36 -78.69
CA ALA A 319 13.46 67.41 -79.10
C ALA A 319 13.98 67.16 -80.53
N GLU A 320 14.29 65.91 -80.89
CA GLU A 320 14.64 65.50 -82.24
C GLU A 320 13.47 65.71 -83.20
N TYR A 321 12.26 65.29 -82.84
CA TYR A 321 11.05 65.54 -83.62
C TYR A 321 10.83 67.04 -83.83
N ARG A 322 10.98 67.87 -82.79
CA ARG A 322 10.89 69.34 -82.91
C ARG A 322 11.98 69.89 -83.83
N THR A 323 13.20 69.35 -83.77
CA THR A 323 14.32 69.78 -84.62
C THR A 323 14.09 69.39 -86.07
N GLN A 324 13.64 68.16 -86.33
CA GLN A 324 13.26 67.66 -87.66
C GLN A 324 12.05 68.42 -88.24
N MET A 325 11.05 68.73 -87.42
CA MET A 325 9.94 69.59 -87.81
C MET A 325 10.44 70.97 -88.22
N ARG A 326 11.37 71.57 -87.45
CA ARG A 326 11.95 72.90 -87.71
C ARG A 326 12.80 72.91 -88.98
N THR A 327 13.62 71.88 -89.23
CA THR A 327 14.41 71.78 -90.47
C THR A 327 13.53 71.53 -91.69
N ALA A 328 12.45 70.76 -91.57
CA ALA A 328 11.48 70.56 -92.66
C ALA A 328 10.63 71.82 -92.96
N THR A 329 10.43 72.72 -91.99
CA THR A 329 9.71 73.99 -92.22
C THR A 329 10.58 75.10 -92.82
N LEU A 330 11.90 75.09 -92.58
CA LEU A 330 12.84 76.16 -92.99
C LEU A 330 13.74 75.78 -94.18
N GLY A 331 13.73 74.53 -94.65
CA GLY A 331 14.54 74.06 -95.77
C GLY A 331 13.88 74.25 -97.14
N ASP A 332 14.70 74.42 -98.18
CA ASP A 332 14.32 74.60 -99.61
C ASP A 332 13.71 73.33 -100.23
N GLY A 333 12.57 72.85 -99.70
CA GLY A 333 11.71 71.84 -100.32
C GLY A 333 12.27 70.41 -100.42
N THR A 334 13.50 70.16 -99.95
CA THR A 334 14.19 68.85 -100.06
C THR A 334 14.12 68.00 -98.79
N ALA A 335 13.75 68.57 -97.64
CA ALA A 335 13.60 67.85 -96.37
C ALA A 335 12.17 67.29 -96.22
N LYS A 336 12.05 65.97 -95.96
CA LYS A 336 10.75 65.30 -95.77
C LYS A 336 10.18 65.60 -94.39
N PHE A 337 8.94 66.07 -94.31
CA PHE A 337 8.23 66.25 -93.04
C PHE A 337 8.09 64.92 -92.29
N PRO A 338 8.26 64.93 -90.95
CA PRO A 338 7.99 63.76 -90.12
C PRO A 338 6.56 63.26 -90.33
N LYS A 339 6.40 61.96 -90.59
CA LYS A 339 5.07 61.35 -90.78
C LYS A 339 4.25 61.46 -89.49
N ILE A 340 3.12 62.17 -89.54
CA ILE A 340 2.18 62.24 -88.42
C ILE A 340 1.50 60.88 -88.29
N ARG A 341 1.68 60.20 -87.15
CA ARG A 341 0.98 58.95 -86.85
C ARG A 341 -0.53 59.22 -86.75
N ALA A 342 -1.32 58.42 -87.46
CA ALA A 342 -2.73 58.29 -87.18
C ALA A 342 -2.89 57.76 -85.74
N LEU A 343 -3.70 58.45 -84.93
CA LEU A 343 -4.16 57.99 -83.62
C LEU A 343 -4.99 56.72 -83.83
N GLN A 344 -4.36 55.55 -83.77
CA GLN A 344 -5.10 54.29 -83.73
C GLN A 344 -5.42 53.99 -82.27
N ALA A 345 -6.62 54.38 -81.87
CA ALA A 345 -7.24 53.96 -80.63
C ALA A 345 -7.36 52.43 -80.60
N GLY A 346 -6.80 51.81 -79.56
CA GLY A 346 -7.18 50.49 -79.05
C GLY A 346 -6.93 49.29 -79.97
N LYS A 347 -5.79 48.62 -79.80
CA LYS A 347 -5.74 47.14 -79.86
C LYS A 347 -4.48 46.59 -79.20
N ASP A 348 -4.68 45.93 -78.07
CA ASP A 348 -3.71 45.03 -77.46
C ASP A 348 -3.48 43.83 -78.38
N VAL A 349 -2.23 43.59 -78.78
CA VAL A 349 -1.75 42.28 -79.24
C VAL A 349 -0.31 42.09 -78.77
N ASP A 350 -0.15 41.19 -77.80
CA ASP A 350 1.10 40.56 -77.39
C ASP A 350 1.82 39.91 -78.57
N GLY A 351 3.15 40.09 -78.69
CA GLY A 351 3.92 39.35 -79.70
C GLY A 351 5.31 39.89 -79.99
N MET A 352 6.27 39.42 -79.20
CA MET A 352 7.73 39.34 -79.41
C MET A 352 8.34 39.96 -80.70
N GLY A 353 9.02 41.09 -80.53
CA GLY A 353 9.95 41.67 -81.52
C GLY A 353 10.52 42.99 -80.99
N PRO A 354 11.81 43.32 -81.25
CA PRO A 354 12.39 44.56 -80.76
C PRO A 354 11.64 45.75 -81.39
N PRO A 355 11.20 46.74 -80.60
CA PRO A 355 10.50 47.89 -81.14
C PRO A 355 11.43 48.65 -82.09
N ALA A 356 10.95 48.93 -83.30
CA ALA A 356 11.64 49.78 -84.25
C ALA A 356 11.96 51.16 -83.63
N PRO A 357 13.11 51.77 -83.97
CA PRO A 357 13.50 53.07 -83.43
C PRO A 357 12.42 54.11 -83.74
N GLY A 358 11.89 54.76 -82.68
CA GLY A 358 10.80 55.76 -82.77
C GLY A 358 9.42 55.31 -82.27
N THR A 359 9.30 54.23 -81.52
CA THR A 359 8.06 53.85 -80.84
C THR A 359 7.93 54.57 -79.48
N MET A 360 7.20 55.68 -79.47
CA MET A 360 6.84 56.40 -78.24
C MET A 360 5.97 55.52 -77.34
N PRO A 361 6.32 55.31 -76.05
CA PRO A 361 5.54 54.47 -75.16
C PRO A 361 4.18 55.12 -74.82
N HIS A 362 3.10 54.33 -74.94
CA HIS A 362 1.80 54.68 -74.37
C HIS A 362 1.94 54.70 -72.84
N ASN A 363 1.68 55.87 -72.23
CA ASN A 363 1.71 56.16 -70.79
C ASN A 363 3.11 56.25 -70.14
N LEU A 364 3.69 57.46 -70.15
CA LEU A 364 4.97 57.79 -69.48
C LEU A 364 4.99 57.57 -67.96
N SER A 365 3.83 57.56 -67.31
CA SER A 365 3.70 57.42 -65.85
C SER A 365 3.12 56.07 -65.41
N ALA A 366 3.02 55.09 -66.32
CA ALA A 366 2.52 53.76 -65.96
C ALA A 366 3.46 53.08 -64.96
N LYS A 367 2.88 52.43 -63.94
CA LYS A 367 3.63 51.70 -62.92
C LYS A 367 4.41 50.56 -63.59
N VAL A 368 5.72 50.58 -63.45
CA VAL A 368 6.63 49.57 -64.02
C VAL A 368 6.39 48.23 -63.30
N GLN A 369 5.93 47.23 -64.03
CA GLN A 369 5.72 45.88 -63.51
C GLN A 369 7.03 45.07 -63.59
N LEU A 370 7.15 43.97 -62.83
CA LEU A 370 8.35 43.13 -62.85
C LEU A 370 8.69 42.58 -64.25
N LYS A 371 7.66 42.36 -65.09
CA LYS A 371 7.81 41.89 -66.47
C LYS A 371 8.49 42.92 -67.38
N ASP A 372 8.40 44.20 -67.03
CA ASP A 372 8.91 45.32 -67.82
C ASP A 372 10.40 45.58 -67.60
N LEU A 373 11.04 44.88 -66.65
CA LEU A 373 12.48 44.98 -66.40
C LEU A 373 13.24 44.19 -67.47
N THR A 374 14.22 44.86 -68.07
CA THR A 374 15.19 44.22 -68.97
C THR A 374 16.14 43.30 -68.20
N LEU A 375 16.91 42.47 -68.91
CA LEU A 375 17.91 41.61 -68.27
C LEU A 375 18.97 42.43 -67.51
N GLU A 376 19.38 43.57 -68.04
CA GLU A 376 20.34 44.48 -67.41
C GLU A 376 19.77 45.10 -66.12
N ASP A 377 18.49 45.50 -66.11
CA ASP A 377 17.83 46.03 -64.92
C ASP A 377 17.74 44.98 -63.80
N ARG A 378 17.41 43.73 -64.15
CA ARG A 378 17.37 42.60 -63.20
C ARG A 378 18.77 42.30 -62.65
N GLU A 379 19.78 42.31 -63.51
CA GLU A 379 21.16 42.13 -63.10
C GLU A 379 21.62 43.26 -62.15
N HIS A 380 21.22 44.51 -62.40
CA HIS A 380 21.57 45.62 -61.54
C HIS A 380 20.97 45.48 -60.13
N VAL A 381 19.69 45.11 -60.02
CA VAL A 381 19.04 44.80 -58.73
C VAL A 381 19.76 43.67 -58.00
N LEU A 382 20.12 42.60 -58.71
CA LEU A 382 20.85 41.47 -58.13
C LEU A 382 22.24 41.87 -57.65
N ARG A 383 22.98 42.70 -58.40
CA ARG A 383 24.29 43.21 -57.98
C ARG A 383 24.19 44.06 -56.71
N LEU A 384 23.18 44.93 -56.61
CA LEU A 384 22.92 45.71 -55.40
C LEU A 384 22.59 44.80 -54.22
N LEU A 385 21.73 43.78 -54.43
CA LEU A 385 21.36 42.82 -53.40
C LEU A 385 22.57 42.00 -52.92
N PHE A 386 23.37 41.46 -53.83
CA PHE A 386 24.58 40.71 -53.46
C PHE A 386 25.61 41.59 -52.74
N ALA A 387 25.76 42.86 -53.13
CA ALA A 387 26.61 43.79 -52.40
C ALA A 387 26.13 43.99 -50.95
N LYS A 388 24.82 44.13 -50.72
CA LYS A 388 24.24 44.23 -49.37
C LYS A 388 24.40 42.94 -48.57
N ILE A 389 24.10 41.79 -49.17
CA ILE A 389 24.26 40.47 -48.54
C ILE A 389 25.73 40.24 -48.13
N ASN A 390 26.68 40.54 -49.02
CA ASN A 390 28.11 40.38 -48.72
C ASN A 390 28.60 41.36 -47.64
N ALA A 391 28.03 42.57 -47.57
CA ALA A 391 28.34 43.53 -46.51
C ALA A 391 27.81 43.10 -45.13
N VAL A 392 26.62 42.46 -45.09
CA VAL A 392 26.03 41.94 -43.85
C VAL A 392 26.75 40.67 -43.37
N HIS A 393 27.14 39.77 -44.29
CA HIS A 393 27.90 38.57 -43.94
C HIS A 393 29.35 38.84 -43.53
N GLY A 394 29.98 39.92 -44.04
CA GLY A 394 31.32 40.34 -43.62
C GLY A 394 31.44 40.76 -42.15
N ASN A 395 30.32 41.10 -41.50
CA ASN A 395 30.26 41.47 -40.08
C ASN A 395 29.93 40.31 -39.14
N VAL A 396 29.63 39.11 -39.65
CA VAL A 396 29.36 37.94 -38.81
C VAL A 396 30.69 37.34 -38.37
N SER A 397 31.17 37.78 -37.21
CA SER A 397 32.28 37.12 -36.52
C SER A 397 31.96 35.64 -36.32
N SER A 398 32.94 34.78 -36.59
CA SER A 398 32.86 33.32 -36.44
C SER A 398 32.15 32.94 -35.13
N LEU A 399 31.24 31.96 -35.19
CA LEU A 399 30.52 31.48 -34.02
C LEU A 399 31.48 31.21 -32.86
N PRO A 400 31.15 31.63 -31.62
CA PRO A 400 31.93 31.24 -30.46
C PRO A 400 31.95 29.71 -30.35
N PRO A 401 33.09 29.10 -29.96
CA PRO A 401 33.18 27.66 -29.77
C PRO A 401 32.11 27.18 -28.78
N HIS A 402 31.45 26.07 -29.12
CA HIS A 402 30.38 25.49 -28.33
C HIS A 402 30.98 24.70 -27.15
N ASP A 403 30.70 25.10 -25.91
CA ASP A 403 31.25 24.50 -24.67
C ASP A 403 30.79 23.06 -24.37
N LEU A 404 30.17 22.35 -25.32
CA LEU A 404 29.63 21.01 -25.08
C LEU A 404 30.67 19.89 -25.17
N GLU A 405 31.86 20.12 -25.76
CA GLU A 405 32.86 19.05 -25.89
C GLU A 405 33.68 18.79 -24.60
N ASN A 406 33.75 19.74 -23.67
CA ASN A 406 34.63 19.62 -22.50
C ASN A 406 33.97 19.08 -21.22
N ASN A 407 32.63 18.96 -21.16
CA ASN A 407 31.92 18.69 -19.91
C ASN A 407 31.20 17.34 -19.83
N GLU A 408 31.26 16.51 -20.88
CA GLU A 408 30.67 15.16 -20.86
C GLU A 408 31.51 14.13 -20.07
N ARG A 409 32.77 14.44 -19.75
CA ARG A 409 33.68 13.50 -19.05
C ARG A 409 33.65 13.61 -17.52
N THR A 410 33.10 14.66 -16.94
CA THR A 410 33.27 14.96 -15.51
C THR A 410 32.13 14.46 -14.61
N PHE A 411 31.00 14.03 -15.18
CA PHE A 411 29.81 13.67 -14.40
C PHE A 411 29.53 12.17 -14.26
N LEU A 412 30.27 11.29 -14.96
CA LEU A 412 30.00 9.84 -14.98
C LEU A 412 31.01 8.99 -14.20
N THR A 413 31.97 9.59 -13.49
CA THR A 413 32.97 8.83 -12.72
C THR A 413 32.98 9.25 -11.26
N ASN A 414 31.96 8.84 -10.49
CA ASN A 414 32.09 8.65 -9.05
C ASN A 414 30.94 7.78 -8.52
N SER A 415 30.94 6.52 -8.93
CA SER A 415 30.22 5.45 -8.24
C SER A 415 31.18 4.27 -8.06
N ALA A 416 32.07 4.39 -7.08
CA ALA A 416 32.84 3.26 -6.60
C ALA A 416 32.01 2.51 -5.54
N PRO A 417 31.88 1.17 -5.62
CA PRO A 417 31.25 0.39 -4.57
C PRO A 417 32.31 0.09 -3.49
N THR A 418 32.18 0.69 -2.31
CA THR A 418 32.92 0.22 -1.13
C THR A 418 32.19 -0.98 -0.54
N GLY A 419 32.48 -2.16 -1.10
CA GLY A 419 32.20 -3.45 -0.47
C GLY A 419 33.21 -3.71 0.66
N GLY A 420 32.83 -3.34 1.88
CA GLY A 420 33.54 -3.75 3.10
C GLY A 420 33.06 -5.13 3.54
N GLY A 421 33.70 -6.19 3.01
CA GLY A 421 33.68 -7.50 3.62
C GLY A 421 34.72 -7.56 4.72
N ASP A 422 34.28 -7.46 5.97
CA ASP A 422 35.09 -7.75 7.15
C ASP A 422 34.77 -9.19 7.59
N GLY A 423 35.72 -10.08 7.33
CA GLY A 423 35.72 -11.46 7.80
C GLY A 423 36.86 -11.62 8.79
N GLY A 424 36.52 -11.70 10.08
CA GLY A 424 37.48 -11.92 11.15
C GLY A 424 36.84 -11.99 12.54
N MET A 425 36.20 -13.13 12.85
CA MET A 425 36.31 -13.94 14.09
C MET A 425 35.10 -14.83 14.29
#